data_AF-A0A1W9TYN5-F1
#
_entry.id   AF-A0A1W9TYN5-F1
#
_cell.length_a   1.000
_cell.length_b   1.000
_cell.length_c   1.000
_cell.angle_alpha   90.00
_cell.angle_beta   90.00
_cell.angle_gamma   90.00
#
_symmetry.space_group_name_H-M   'P 1'
#
loop_
_entity.id
_entity.type
_entity.pdbx_description
1 polymer ?
#
loop_
_entity_poly.entity_id
_entity_poly.type
_entity_poly.pdbx_seq_one_letter_code
_entity_poly.pdbx_strand_id
1 'polypeptide(L)' 'MISELEKGTISFYKHDDFTDSCRGPHLPHTGFIKTIKLMKVSGAYWRAHQTKAQLHGIYGTTFFTKKELDF' A
#
# COMPACT_ATOMS: atom_id res chain seq x y z
N MET A 1 -8.19 7.70 -15.51
CA MET A 1 -7.96 7.18 -14.14
C MET A 1 -9.00 7.71 -13.16
N ILE A 2 -9.19 9.03 -13.03
CA ILE A 2 -10.35 9.56 -12.26
C ILE A 2 -11.67 9.34 -13.02
N SER A 3 -11.63 9.39 -14.36
CA SER A 3 -12.79 9.23 -15.24
C SER A 3 -13.31 7.80 -15.40
N GLU A 4 -12.64 6.78 -14.84
CA GLU A 4 -13.01 5.35 -14.97
C GLU A 4 -13.66 4.80 -13.69
N LEU A 5 -13.81 5.62 -12.65
CA LEU A 5 -14.44 5.20 -11.41
C LEU A 5 -15.96 5.31 -11.56
N GLU A 6 -16.68 4.17 -11.53
CA GLU A 6 -18.13 4.16 -11.34
C GLU A 6 -18.47 5.00 -10.10
N LYS A 7 -19.47 5.88 -10.24
CA LYS A 7 -19.95 6.87 -9.27
C LYS A 7 -19.86 6.39 -7.81
N GLY A 8 -18.69 6.55 -7.21
CA GLY A 8 -18.37 6.11 -5.87
C GLY A 8 -17.49 7.17 -5.26
N THR A 9 -17.84 7.61 -4.06
CA THR A 9 -17.13 8.65 -3.31
C THR A 9 -15.64 8.39 -3.35
N ILE A 10 -14.89 9.32 -3.94
CA ILE A 10 -13.43 9.28 -3.93
C ILE A 10 -13.02 9.66 -2.50
N SER A 11 -12.48 8.69 -1.77
CA SER A 11 -11.91 8.93 -0.45
C SER A 11 -10.41 9.11 -0.57
N PHE A 12 -9.89 10.03 0.23
CA PHE A 12 -8.47 10.25 0.41
C PHE A 12 -8.14 10.00 1.87
N TYR A 13 -7.07 9.24 2.10
CA TYR A 13 -6.50 9.04 3.42
C TYR A 13 -5.34 10.01 3.60
N LYS A 14 -5.42 10.89 4.60
CA LYS A 14 -4.36 11.83 4.93
C LYS A 14 -3.73 11.43 6.25
N HIS A 15 -2.42 11.18 6.24
CA HIS A 15 -1.60 10.97 7.41
C HIS A 15 -0.48 12.01 7.43
N ASP A 16 -0.67 13.05 8.22
CA ASP A 16 0.23 14.21 8.32
C ASP A 16 0.53 14.81 6.93
N ASP A 17 1.78 14.76 6.47
CA ASP A 17 2.22 15.23 5.15
C ASP A 17 1.94 14.25 4.00
N PHE A 18 1.50 13.03 4.31
CA PHE A 18 1.22 11.99 3.32
C PHE A 18 -0.27 11.91 2.99
N THR A 19 -0.62 11.99 1.71
CA THR A 19 -2.00 11.80 1.24
C THR A 19 -2.04 10.68 0.21
N ASP A 20 -2.85 9.66 0.47
CA ASP A 20 -3.05 8.51 -0.39
C ASP A 20 -4.50 8.39 -0.84
N SER A 21 -4.69 7.96 -2.08
CA SER A 21 -6.02 7.76 -2.67
C SER A 21 -6.49 6.33 -2.46
N CYS A 22 -6.72 5.95 -1.20
CA CYS A 22 -7.23 4.64 -0.83
C CYS A 22 -8.70 4.70 -0.35
N ARG A 23 -9.43 3.62 -0.61
CA ARG A 23 -10.84 3.45 -0.19
C ARG A 23 -11.04 2.92 1.23
N GLY A 24 -9.96 2.49 1.89
CA GLY A 24 -10.02 1.99 3.26
C GLY A 24 -10.76 0.65 3.40
N PRO A 25 -10.87 0.12 4.64
CA PRO A 25 -10.64 0.77 5.93
C PRO A 25 -9.15 0.89 6.34
N HIS A 26 -8.79 2.01 6.97
CA HIS A 26 -7.47 2.23 7.56
C HIS A 26 -7.50 2.07 9.09
N LEU A 27 -6.34 1.85 9.70
CA LEU A 27 -6.24 1.77 11.16
C LEU A 27 -6.49 3.16 11.78
N PRO A 28 -7.14 3.25 12.96
CA PRO A 28 -7.40 4.52 13.63
C PRO A 28 -6.12 5.28 14.03
N HIS A 29 -5.03 4.55 14.29
CA HIS A 29 -3.76 5.13 14.73
C HIS A 29 -2.58 4.28 14.23
N THR A 30 -1.45 4.91 13.90
CA THR A 30 -0.27 4.19 13.40
C THR A 30 0.44 3.37 14.47
N GLY A 31 0.25 3.70 15.75
CA GLY A 31 0.79 2.94 16.90
C GLY A 31 0.27 1.50 17.04
N PHE A 32 -0.77 1.11 16.29
CA PHE A 32 -1.19 -0.28 16.19
C PHE A 32 -0.23 -1.12 15.34
N ILE A 33 0.55 -0.49 14.46
CA ILE A 33 1.56 -1.15 13.63
C ILE A 33 2.81 -1.34 14.50
N LYS A 34 2.96 -2.55 15.05
CA LYS A 34 4.05 -2.87 16.00
C LYS A 34 5.25 -3.51 15.36
N THR A 35 5.05 -4.43 14.42
CA THR A 35 6.15 -5.22 13.86
C THR A 35 5.98 -5.38 12.36
N ILE A 36 6.97 -4.85 11.62
CA ILE A 36 7.01 -4.81 10.16
C ILE A 36 8.28 -5.52 9.69
N LYS A 37 8.19 -6.34 8.65
CA LYS A 37 9.34 -6.95 7.96
C LYS A 37 9.25 -6.67 6.47
N LEU A 38 10.33 -6.14 5.92
CA LEU A 38 10.51 -6.06 4.47
C LEU A 38 10.98 -7.41 3.95
N MET A 39 10.36 -7.87 2.86
CA MET A 39 10.61 -9.21 2.32
C MET A 39 11.48 -9.15 1.06
N LYS A 40 11.02 -8.45 0.02
CA LYS A 40 11.67 -8.45 -1.30
C LYS A 40 11.29 -7.21 -2.10
N VAL A 41 12.20 -6.81 -3.00
CA VAL A 41 11.93 -5.85 -4.07
C VAL A 41 11.66 -6.59 -5.38
N SER A 42 10.62 -6.17 -6.11
CA SER A 42 10.27 -6.64 -7.44
C SER A 42 10.22 -5.50 -8.44
N GLY A 43 10.36 -5.84 -9.72
CA GLY A 43 10.08 -4.93 -10.82
C GLY A 43 8.80 -5.37 -11.53
N ALA A 44 7.90 -4.43 -11.80
CA ALA A 44 6.68 -4.67 -12.57
C ALA A 44 6.46 -3.57 -13.60
N TYR A 45 5.71 -3.87 -14.66
CA TYR A 45 5.32 -2.88 -15.67
C TYR A 45 3.82 -2.60 -15.55
N TRP A 46 3.43 -1.32 -15.68
CA TRP A 46 2.03 -0.92 -15.63
C TRP A 46 1.21 -1.67 -16.69
N ARG A 47 0.15 -2.38 -16.27
CA ARG A 47 -0.70 -3.22 -17.15
C ARG A 47 0.12 -4.17 -18.05
N ALA A 48 1.27 -4.66 -17.56
CA ALA A 48 2.22 -5.48 -18.32
C ALA A 48 2.78 -4.84 -19.60
N HIS A 49 2.65 -3.51 -19.73
CA HIS A 49 3.08 -2.78 -20.91
C HIS A 49 4.59 -2.46 -20.85
N GLN A 50 5.40 -3.25 -21.56
CA GLN A 50 6.86 -3.17 -21.49
C GLN A 50 7.47 -1.85 -21.98
N THR A 51 6.75 -1.07 -22.80
CA THR A 51 7.24 0.26 -23.23
C THR A 51 7.06 1.36 -22.18
N LYS A 52 6.38 1.07 -21.05
CA LYS A 52 6.20 2.01 -19.95
C LYS A 52 7.36 1.89 -18.97
N ALA A 53 7.56 2.94 -18.17
CA ALA A 53 8.56 2.93 -17.12
C ALA A 53 8.37 1.74 -16.16
N GLN A 54 9.48 1.12 -15.76
CA GLN A 54 9.48 0.05 -14.78
C GLN A 54 9.10 0.59 -13.40
N LEU A 55 8.14 -0.05 -12.75
CA LEU A 55 7.71 0.22 -11.39
C LEU A 55 8.45 -0.72 -10.43
N HIS A 56 8.87 -0.18 -9.27
CA HIS A 56 9.49 -0.97 -8.22
C HIS A 56 8.43 -1.31 -7.16
N GLY A 57 8.14 -2.59 -7.00
CA GLY A 57 7.28 -3.11 -5.95
C GLY A 57 8.13 -3.47 -4.73
N ILE A 58 7.78 -2.94 -3.56
CA ILE A 58 8.42 -3.32 -2.29
C ILE A 58 7.40 -4.15 -1.51
N TYR A 59 7.73 -5.40 -1.24
CA TYR A 59 6.88 -6.29 -0.44
C TYR A 59 7.32 -6.26 1.02
N GLY A 60 6.35 -6.14 1.91
CA GLY A 60 6.52 -6.28 3.34
C GLY A 60 5.31 -6.95 3.96
N THR A 61 5.47 -7.45 5.18
CA THR A 61 4.41 -8.04 6.00
C THR A 61 4.42 -7.40 7.38
N THR A 62 3.25 -7.36 8.02
CA THR A 62 3.08 -6.77 9.36
C THR A 62 2.19 -7.66 10.21
N PHE A 63 2.54 -7.81 11.48
CA PHE A 63 1.76 -8.56 12.48
C PHE A 63 1.60 -7.76 13.78
N PHE A 64 0.69 -8.19 14.64
CA PHE A 64 0.47 -7.57 15.94
C PHE A 64 1.57 -7.91 16.95
N THR A 65 2.19 -9.08 16.81
CA THR A 65 3.28 -9.53 17.68
C THR A 65 4.50 -9.99 16.88
N LYS A 66 5.69 -9.84 17.49
CA LYS A 66 6.93 -10.28 16.86
C LYS A 66 7.00 -11.80 16.65
N LYS A 67 6.39 -12.58 17.56
CA LYS A 67 6.35 -14.05 17.46
C LYS A 67 5.62 -14.54 16.20
N GLU A 68 4.59 -13.84 15.75
CA GLU A 68 3.85 -14.18 14.53
C GLU A 68 4.64 -13.83 13.26
N LEU A 69 5.53 -12.84 13.35
CA LEU A 69 6.35 -12.39 12.23
C LEU A 69 7.57 -13.27 11.98
N ASP A 70 8.11 -13.89 13.02
CA ASP A 70 9.31 -14.74 12.97
C ASP A 70 8.98 -16.18 12.53
N PHE A 71 8.16 -16.32 11.48
CA PHE A 71 7.87 -17.59 10.81
C PHE A 71 9.07 -18.11 9.98
#